data_AF-A0A641AN05-F1
#
_entry.id   AF-A0A641AN05-F1
#
_cell.length_a   1.000
_cell.length_b   1.000
_cell.length_c   1.000
_cell.angle_alpha   90.00
_cell.angle_beta   90.00
_cell.angle_gamma   90.00
#
_symmetry.space_group_name_H-M   'P 1'
#
loop_
_entity.id
_entity.type
_entity.pdbx_description
1 polymer ?
#
loop_
_entity_poly.entity_id
_entity_poly.type
_entity_poly.pdbx_seq_one_letter_code
_entity_poly.pdbx_strand_id
1 'polypeptide(L)'
;MGLTLNAAAFRAWTQLCAGALSAARSEIDALNVFPVPDSDTGTNAYLTFMSGADAVESQPGTAGFDELVKTYVDGLLTGAKGNTGVILSQLVRACFRDLSIDREVSAADVAQAFVAASDAAWAAVGAPVEGTILSVAKAAAAGATEAAEAGVDGRTVFGRAAAAAREALARTPEQMELLMRAGVVDAGGRALVVVLDATEQALTGRIPEQVAAHVPQPVQVAADDLSADGPSYEVMYLLEADDDQVPALRSRLMGLGDSLVVVGGERLWNVHVHVDDVGAAIEAGIAAGRPYRIAVTHFADQMARGPRQGRVIIAATTGEGLTALCREAGAQTLEFTRDRPLTVAEMSASLQDVGAGEIIVLPNNNRYIRQFVAAAQAARQDGVRVAVIPTHAQVQGLAALAVHDPGLGFDEVVVAMSSAAAHTQHGAVTFATEPGMTMAGAVGPGDVLGVVAGDFAVIGDDVLTVALEIIDRVLSPAGEMVTVVLGEGSEPGYEAAIASHLRAVRPDVDLVVYDGGQENYPLFIAVE
;
A
#
# COMPACT_ATOMS: atom_id res chain seq x y z
N MET A 1 -33.60 0.83 -10.71
CA MET A 1 -32.84 1.91 -11.38
C MET A 1 -31.61 1.26 -11.98
N GLY A 2 -31.31 1.57 -13.22
CA GLY A 2 -30.22 0.92 -13.94
C GLY A 2 -28.86 0.97 -13.28
N LEU A 3 -28.01 0.01 -13.65
CA LEU A 3 -26.60 0.05 -13.32
C LEU A 3 -25.89 0.91 -14.38
N THR A 4 -25.58 2.16 -14.04
CA THR A 4 -24.78 3.06 -14.88
C THR A 4 -23.40 3.25 -14.27
N LEU A 5 -22.37 3.16 -15.10
CA LEU A 5 -20.98 3.33 -14.70
C LEU A 5 -20.55 4.77 -15.00
N ASN A 6 -19.78 5.39 -14.09
CA ASN A 6 -19.26 6.74 -14.29
C ASN A 6 -17.87 6.88 -13.65
N ALA A 7 -17.10 7.85 -14.12
CA ALA A 7 -15.70 8.06 -13.74
C ALA A 7 -15.50 8.30 -12.23
N ALA A 8 -16.37 9.08 -11.59
CA ALA A 8 -16.24 9.39 -10.17
C ALA A 8 -16.49 8.16 -9.28
N ALA A 9 -17.56 7.40 -9.57
CA ALA A 9 -17.85 6.15 -8.89
C ALA A 9 -16.76 5.10 -9.13
N PHE A 10 -16.17 5.07 -10.33
CA PHE A 10 -15.07 4.17 -10.65
C PHE A 10 -13.82 4.46 -9.81
N ARG A 11 -13.40 5.73 -9.71
CA ARG A 11 -12.27 6.15 -8.85
C ARG A 11 -12.50 5.77 -7.39
N ALA A 12 -13.72 6.00 -6.89
CA ALA A 12 -14.06 5.61 -5.53
C ALA A 12 -14.03 4.07 -5.36
N TRP A 13 -14.50 3.32 -6.36
CA TRP A 13 -14.50 1.87 -6.35
C TRP A 13 -13.08 1.27 -6.36
N THR A 14 -12.15 1.81 -7.16
CA THR A 14 -10.76 1.31 -7.17
C THR A 14 -10.10 1.48 -5.81
N GLN A 15 -10.30 2.62 -5.16
CA GLN A 15 -9.82 2.89 -3.80
C GLN A 15 -10.50 2.00 -2.76
N LEU A 16 -11.82 1.75 -2.90
CA LEU A 16 -12.56 0.87 -2.01
C LEU A 16 -12.05 -0.58 -2.07
N CYS A 17 -11.80 -1.12 -3.27
CA CYS A 17 -11.24 -2.46 -3.43
C CYS A 17 -9.83 -2.56 -2.83
N ALA A 18 -8.96 -1.58 -3.07
CA ALA A 18 -7.62 -1.54 -2.48
C ALA A 18 -7.68 -1.44 -0.93
N GLY A 19 -8.57 -0.60 -0.39
CA GLY A 19 -8.79 -0.48 1.05
C GLY A 19 -9.34 -1.75 1.70
N ALA A 20 -10.29 -2.42 1.03
CA ALA A 20 -10.86 -3.68 1.51
C ALA A 20 -9.80 -4.80 1.55
N LEU A 21 -8.97 -4.92 0.50
CA LEU A 21 -7.86 -5.87 0.48
C LEU A 21 -6.78 -5.54 1.51
N SER A 22 -6.51 -4.24 1.76
CA SER A 22 -5.61 -3.82 2.83
C SER A 22 -6.09 -4.31 4.19
N ALA A 23 -7.39 -4.12 4.50
CA ALA A 23 -7.97 -4.55 5.77
C ALA A 23 -8.02 -6.08 5.93
N ALA A 24 -8.26 -6.82 4.85
CA ALA A 24 -8.32 -8.28 4.84
C ALA A 24 -6.95 -8.96 4.66
N ARG A 25 -5.88 -8.19 4.43
CA ARG A 25 -4.55 -8.70 4.05
C ARG A 25 -4.05 -9.77 5.01
N SER A 26 -3.98 -9.46 6.30
CA SER A 26 -3.45 -10.36 7.33
C SER A 26 -4.29 -11.63 7.48
N GLU A 27 -5.61 -11.51 7.30
CA GLU A 27 -6.52 -12.67 7.28
C GLU A 27 -6.17 -13.58 6.09
N ILE A 28 -6.04 -13.01 4.89
CA ILE A 28 -5.73 -13.76 3.66
C ILE A 28 -4.34 -14.40 3.74
N ASP A 29 -3.33 -13.67 4.21
CA ASP A 29 -1.96 -14.18 4.37
C ASP A 29 -1.91 -15.36 5.35
N ALA A 30 -2.76 -15.34 6.40
CA ALA A 30 -2.87 -16.43 7.37
C ALA A 30 -3.58 -17.68 6.82
N LEU A 31 -4.37 -17.54 5.75
CA LEU A 31 -5.00 -18.66 5.03
C LEU A 31 -4.08 -19.29 3.99
N ASN A 32 -2.94 -18.66 3.66
CA ASN A 32 -2.09 -19.11 2.57
C ASN A 32 -1.35 -20.41 2.92
N VAL A 33 -1.91 -21.53 2.48
CA VAL A 33 -1.31 -22.87 2.63
C VAL A 33 -1.06 -23.57 1.29
N PHE A 34 -1.55 -23.02 0.18
CA PHE A 34 -1.46 -23.61 -1.17
C PHE A 34 -1.15 -22.54 -2.23
N PRO A 35 -0.28 -22.82 -3.22
CA PRO A 35 0.54 -24.03 -3.36
C PRO A 35 1.74 -24.03 -2.39
N VAL A 36 2.16 -22.85 -1.94
CA VAL A 36 3.29 -22.65 -1.03
C VAL A 36 2.81 -21.81 0.17
N PRO A 37 3.09 -22.24 1.41
CA PRO A 37 2.70 -21.52 2.63
C PRO A 37 3.69 -20.38 2.96
N ASP A 38 3.81 -19.40 2.07
CA ASP A 38 4.73 -18.25 2.20
C ASP A 38 4.08 -17.00 2.83
N SER A 39 2.78 -17.10 3.17
CA SER A 39 1.99 -16.02 3.81
C SER A 39 2.03 -14.68 3.06
N ASP A 40 2.02 -14.70 1.73
CA ASP A 40 2.08 -13.48 0.92
C ASP A 40 0.83 -13.19 0.06
N THR A 41 -0.16 -14.09 0.02
CA THR A 41 -1.28 -14.02 -0.93
C THR A 41 -2.13 -12.75 -0.79
N GLY A 42 -2.44 -12.34 0.44
CA GLY A 42 -3.13 -11.09 0.75
C GLY A 42 -2.26 -9.88 0.44
N THR A 43 -0.97 -9.94 0.77
CA THR A 43 0.01 -8.91 0.43
C THR A 43 0.06 -8.67 -1.09
N ASN A 44 0.15 -9.76 -1.86
CA ASN A 44 0.20 -9.76 -3.31
C ASN A 44 -1.08 -9.23 -3.95
N ALA A 45 -2.25 -9.63 -3.44
CA ALA A 45 -3.54 -9.09 -3.88
C ALA A 45 -3.65 -7.58 -3.62
N TYR A 46 -3.32 -7.13 -2.40
CA TYR A 46 -3.36 -5.71 -2.04
C TYR A 46 -2.41 -4.86 -2.90
N LEU A 47 -1.15 -5.25 -3.04
CA LEU A 47 -0.16 -4.51 -3.84
C LEU A 47 -0.60 -4.39 -5.31
N THR A 48 -1.21 -5.44 -5.85
CA THR A 48 -1.75 -5.45 -7.20
C THR A 48 -2.87 -4.41 -7.36
N PHE A 49 -3.86 -4.41 -6.46
CA PHE A 49 -4.99 -3.48 -6.52
C PHE A 49 -4.60 -2.03 -6.21
N MET A 50 -3.66 -1.83 -5.28
CA MET A 50 -3.09 -0.52 -5.00
C MET A 50 -2.38 0.05 -6.23
N SER A 51 -1.60 -0.76 -6.97
CA SER A 51 -0.97 -0.32 -8.22
C SER A 51 -2.01 0.15 -9.26
N GLY A 52 -3.13 -0.58 -9.39
CA GLY A 52 -4.24 -0.15 -10.23
C GLY A 52 -4.87 1.17 -9.74
N ALA A 53 -5.15 1.28 -8.45
CA ALA A 53 -5.77 2.45 -7.85
C ALA A 53 -4.88 3.71 -7.98
N ASP A 54 -3.56 3.58 -7.73
CA ASP A 54 -2.57 4.65 -7.89
C ASP A 54 -2.47 5.10 -9.35
N ALA A 55 -2.50 4.16 -10.31
CA ALA A 55 -2.50 4.48 -11.73
C ALA A 55 -3.72 5.34 -12.10
N VAL A 56 -4.91 4.97 -11.62
CA VAL A 56 -6.14 5.75 -11.81
C VAL A 56 -6.07 7.11 -11.12
N GLU A 57 -5.56 7.17 -9.89
CA GLU A 57 -5.43 8.43 -9.14
C GLU A 57 -4.49 9.42 -9.82
N SER A 58 -3.45 8.93 -10.48
CA SER A 58 -2.51 9.77 -11.25
C SER A 58 -3.14 10.42 -12.51
N GLN A 59 -4.31 9.94 -12.96
CA GLN A 59 -5.00 10.49 -14.12
C GLN A 59 -5.73 11.79 -13.79
N PRO A 60 -5.74 12.79 -14.70
CA PRO A 60 -6.47 14.03 -14.51
C PRO A 60 -7.96 13.81 -14.17
N GLY A 61 -8.55 14.71 -13.38
CA GLY A 61 -9.98 14.65 -13.04
C GLY A 61 -10.93 14.72 -14.25
N THR A 62 -10.43 15.14 -15.42
CA THR A 62 -11.14 15.18 -16.69
C THR A 62 -11.11 13.88 -17.49
N ALA A 63 -10.36 12.86 -17.03
CA ALA A 63 -10.23 11.58 -17.73
C ALA A 63 -11.60 10.87 -17.87
N GLY A 64 -11.83 10.30 -19.05
CA GLY A 64 -13.07 9.56 -19.36
C GLY A 64 -13.12 8.21 -18.66
N PHE A 65 -14.31 7.61 -18.56
CA PHE A 65 -14.48 6.29 -17.92
C PHE A 65 -13.65 5.20 -18.63
N ASP A 66 -13.66 5.15 -19.97
CA ASP A 66 -12.86 4.19 -20.76
C ASP A 66 -11.37 4.29 -20.49
N GLU A 67 -10.87 5.52 -20.42
CA GLU A 67 -9.46 5.80 -20.13
C GLU A 67 -9.09 5.35 -18.72
N LEU A 68 -9.98 5.54 -17.74
CA LEU A 68 -9.77 5.08 -16.37
C LEU A 68 -9.81 3.57 -16.26
N VAL A 69 -10.75 2.90 -16.95
CA VAL A 69 -10.83 1.43 -16.98
C VAL A 69 -9.54 0.86 -17.58
N LYS A 70 -9.10 1.39 -18.72
CA LYS A 70 -7.85 0.97 -19.35
C LYS A 70 -6.66 1.18 -18.42
N THR A 71 -6.54 2.38 -17.85
CA THR A 71 -5.46 2.71 -16.91
C THR A 71 -5.45 1.79 -15.70
N TYR A 72 -6.63 1.47 -15.16
CA TYR A 72 -6.78 0.56 -14.04
C TYR A 72 -6.31 -0.85 -14.39
N VAL A 73 -6.80 -1.40 -15.50
CA VAL A 73 -6.41 -2.73 -15.99
C VAL A 73 -4.90 -2.80 -16.26
N ASP A 74 -4.33 -1.81 -16.93
CA ASP A 74 -2.88 -1.74 -17.20
C ASP A 74 -2.07 -1.62 -15.90
N GLY A 75 -2.58 -0.85 -14.93
CA GLY A 75 -1.99 -0.69 -13.60
C GLY A 75 -2.03 -1.98 -12.77
N LEU A 76 -3.13 -2.74 -12.83
CA LEU A 76 -3.25 -4.06 -12.21
C LEU A 76 -2.27 -5.05 -12.85
N LEU A 77 -2.20 -5.11 -14.20
CA LEU A 77 -1.32 -6.04 -14.91
C LEU A 77 0.16 -5.75 -14.64
N THR A 78 0.53 -4.47 -14.67
CA THR A 78 1.91 -4.00 -14.45
C THR A 78 2.34 -4.20 -13.00
N GLY A 79 1.41 -4.00 -12.06
CA GLY A 79 1.64 -4.13 -10.63
C GLY A 79 1.39 -5.52 -10.07
N ALA A 80 0.91 -6.47 -10.88
CA ALA A 80 0.55 -7.80 -10.42
C ALA A 80 1.74 -8.49 -9.74
N LYS A 81 1.51 -8.96 -8.51
CA LYS A 81 2.46 -9.71 -7.69
C LYS A 81 1.93 -11.10 -7.40
N GLY A 82 2.78 -12.11 -7.51
CA GLY A 82 2.43 -13.50 -7.25
C GLY A 82 1.33 -14.03 -8.19
N ASN A 83 1.03 -15.32 -8.05
CA ASN A 83 -0.05 -15.95 -8.82
C ASN A 83 -1.42 -15.32 -8.53
N THR A 84 -1.71 -14.97 -7.28
CA THR A 84 -2.99 -14.37 -6.90
C THR A 84 -3.21 -13.01 -7.54
N GLY A 85 -2.22 -12.10 -7.48
CA GLY A 85 -2.33 -10.79 -8.11
C GLY A 85 -2.50 -10.89 -9.62
N VAL A 86 -1.73 -11.78 -10.23
CA VAL A 86 -1.78 -12.09 -11.66
C VAL A 86 -3.17 -12.61 -12.07
N ILE A 87 -3.76 -13.58 -11.35
CA ILE A 87 -5.10 -14.12 -11.64
C ILE A 87 -6.19 -13.07 -11.40
N LEU A 88 -6.14 -12.33 -10.29
CA LEU A 88 -7.13 -11.28 -10.00
C LEU A 88 -7.11 -10.18 -11.06
N SER A 89 -5.92 -9.79 -11.54
CA SER A 89 -5.80 -8.82 -12.63
C SER A 89 -6.52 -9.29 -13.91
N GLN A 90 -6.50 -10.59 -14.21
CA GLN A 90 -7.23 -11.15 -15.35
C GLN A 90 -8.72 -11.20 -15.15
N LEU A 91 -9.18 -11.61 -13.96
CA LEU A 91 -10.59 -11.61 -13.62
C LEU A 91 -11.18 -10.22 -13.85
N VAL A 92 -10.54 -9.18 -13.31
CA VAL A 92 -10.97 -7.80 -13.47
C VAL A 92 -10.92 -7.36 -14.94
N ARG A 93 -9.80 -7.61 -15.64
CA ARG A 93 -9.66 -7.24 -17.05
C ARG A 93 -10.76 -7.85 -17.92
N ALA A 94 -11.06 -9.14 -17.72
CA ALA A 94 -12.06 -9.85 -18.49
C ALA A 94 -13.48 -9.33 -18.21
N CYS A 95 -13.78 -8.91 -16.98
CA CYS A 95 -15.07 -8.28 -16.66
C CYS A 95 -15.33 -7.00 -17.46
N PHE A 96 -14.28 -6.21 -17.74
CA PHE A 96 -14.42 -4.93 -18.44
C PHE A 96 -14.27 -5.01 -19.96
N ARG A 97 -13.74 -6.12 -20.49
CA ARG A 97 -13.38 -6.25 -21.92
C ARG A 97 -14.58 -6.04 -22.85
N ASP A 98 -15.70 -6.70 -22.56
CA ASP A 98 -16.88 -6.74 -23.43
C ASP A 98 -18.04 -5.90 -22.87
N LEU A 99 -17.80 -5.14 -21.80
CA LEU A 99 -18.82 -4.35 -21.13
C LEU A 99 -19.06 -3.03 -21.88
N SER A 100 -20.27 -2.85 -22.43
CA SER A 100 -20.66 -1.60 -23.09
C SER A 100 -20.94 -0.51 -22.05
N ILE A 101 -20.02 0.45 -21.93
CA ILE A 101 -20.03 1.49 -20.89
C ILE A 101 -20.87 2.73 -21.26
N ASP A 102 -21.34 2.79 -22.51
CA ASP A 102 -22.13 3.87 -23.10
C ASP A 102 -23.64 3.73 -22.85
N ARG A 103 -24.04 2.64 -22.19
CA ARG A 103 -25.43 2.34 -21.86
C ARG A 103 -25.59 1.80 -20.45
N GLU A 104 -26.84 1.61 -20.05
CA GLU A 104 -27.18 0.88 -18.83
C GLU A 104 -26.70 -0.58 -18.94
N VAL A 105 -25.98 -1.03 -17.91
CA VAL A 105 -25.48 -2.40 -17.79
C VAL A 105 -26.65 -3.30 -17.38
N SER A 106 -26.98 -4.25 -18.25
CA SER A 106 -28.08 -5.19 -18.05
C SER A 106 -27.67 -6.39 -17.20
N ALA A 107 -28.65 -7.16 -16.74
CA ALA A 107 -28.43 -8.44 -16.07
C ALA A 107 -27.59 -9.42 -16.91
N ALA A 108 -27.82 -9.46 -18.23
CA ALA A 108 -27.08 -10.31 -19.15
C ALA A 108 -25.61 -9.87 -19.29
N ASP A 109 -25.35 -8.55 -19.29
CA ASP A 109 -23.98 -8.03 -19.35
C ASP A 109 -23.17 -8.41 -18.11
N VAL A 110 -23.78 -8.33 -16.92
CA VAL A 110 -23.13 -8.77 -15.66
C VAL A 110 -22.82 -10.26 -15.70
N ALA A 111 -23.80 -11.09 -16.08
CA ALA A 111 -23.58 -12.54 -16.18
C ALA A 111 -22.48 -12.89 -17.18
N GLN A 112 -22.49 -12.27 -18.36
CA GLN A 112 -21.47 -12.48 -19.37
C GLN A 112 -20.07 -12.06 -18.89
N ALA A 113 -19.97 -10.95 -18.14
CA ALA A 113 -18.71 -10.50 -17.55
C ALA A 113 -18.12 -11.52 -16.57
N PHE A 114 -18.93 -12.11 -15.69
CA PHE A 114 -18.45 -13.16 -14.77
C PHE A 114 -18.03 -14.44 -15.50
N VAL A 115 -18.78 -14.86 -16.52
CA VAL A 115 -18.42 -16.02 -17.37
C VAL A 115 -17.08 -15.78 -18.06
N ALA A 116 -16.93 -14.62 -18.72
CA ALA A 116 -15.69 -14.24 -19.38
C ALA A 116 -14.50 -14.17 -18.41
N ALA A 117 -14.73 -13.67 -17.19
CA ALA A 117 -13.72 -13.63 -16.15
C ALA A 117 -13.28 -15.03 -15.69
N SER A 118 -14.24 -15.92 -15.40
CA SER A 118 -13.95 -17.30 -15.05
C SER A 118 -13.14 -18.00 -16.16
N ASP A 119 -13.60 -17.92 -17.41
CA ASP A 119 -12.93 -18.57 -18.54
C ASP A 119 -11.51 -18.03 -18.75
N ALA A 120 -11.31 -16.71 -18.62
CA ALA A 120 -10.00 -16.09 -18.73
C ALA A 120 -9.04 -16.52 -17.61
N ALA A 121 -9.52 -16.63 -16.37
CA ALA A 121 -8.71 -17.09 -15.24
C ALA A 121 -8.31 -18.57 -15.39
N TRP A 122 -9.22 -19.42 -15.84
CA TRP A 122 -8.92 -20.84 -16.12
C TRP A 122 -7.92 -21.00 -17.26
N ALA A 123 -8.06 -20.21 -18.34
CA ALA A 123 -7.12 -20.23 -19.45
C ALA A 123 -5.74 -19.64 -19.09
N ALA A 124 -5.67 -18.80 -18.06
CA ALA A 124 -4.45 -18.14 -17.62
C ALA A 124 -3.46 -19.04 -16.87
N VAL A 125 -3.96 -20.09 -16.21
CA VAL A 125 -3.15 -20.99 -15.36
C VAL A 125 -2.75 -22.24 -16.14
N GLY A 126 -1.46 -22.60 -16.11
CA GLY A 126 -0.95 -23.76 -16.86
C GLY A 126 -1.51 -25.10 -16.40
N ALA A 127 -1.65 -25.28 -15.07
CA ALA A 127 -2.23 -26.47 -14.44
C ALA A 127 -3.32 -26.04 -13.44
N PRO A 128 -4.57 -25.83 -13.89
CA PRO A 128 -5.63 -25.35 -13.01
C PRO A 128 -6.08 -26.44 -12.03
N VAL A 129 -6.33 -26.03 -10.78
CA VAL A 129 -6.68 -26.94 -9.66
C VAL A 129 -8.01 -26.49 -9.06
N GLU A 130 -8.93 -27.43 -8.86
CA GLU A 130 -10.18 -27.18 -8.13
C GLU A 130 -9.89 -26.97 -6.62
N GLY A 131 -10.75 -26.25 -5.91
CA GLY A 131 -10.50 -25.81 -4.54
C GLY A 131 -9.66 -24.53 -4.44
N THR A 132 -9.42 -23.82 -5.56
CA THR A 132 -8.69 -22.55 -5.61
C THR A 132 -9.62 -21.38 -5.97
N ILE A 133 -9.05 -20.17 -6.11
CA ILE A 133 -9.71 -18.98 -6.68
C ILE A 133 -10.49 -19.29 -7.97
N LEU A 134 -10.04 -20.27 -8.76
CA LEU A 134 -10.70 -20.70 -9.99
C LEU A 134 -12.08 -21.32 -9.74
N SER A 135 -12.23 -22.11 -8.68
CA SER A 135 -13.52 -22.71 -8.28
C SER A 135 -14.48 -21.66 -7.75
N VAL A 136 -13.97 -20.66 -7.03
CA VAL A 136 -14.75 -19.52 -6.54
C VAL A 136 -15.25 -18.65 -7.70
N ALA A 137 -14.39 -18.33 -8.67
CA ALA A 137 -14.77 -17.58 -9.87
C ALA A 137 -15.81 -18.31 -10.72
N LYS A 138 -15.64 -19.63 -10.90
CA LYS A 138 -16.59 -20.49 -11.63
C LYS A 138 -17.97 -20.52 -10.96
N ALA A 139 -18.02 -20.59 -9.63
CA ALA A 139 -19.28 -20.53 -8.89
C ALA A 139 -19.94 -19.15 -8.98
N ALA A 140 -19.16 -18.07 -8.92
CA ALA A 140 -19.67 -16.72 -9.12
C ALA A 140 -20.32 -16.55 -10.50
N ALA A 141 -19.68 -17.07 -11.55
CA ALA A 141 -20.23 -17.09 -12.90
C ALA A 141 -21.54 -17.88 -12.99
N ALA A 142 -21.60 -19.09 -12.43
CA ALA A 142 -22.83 -19.88 -12.40
C ALA A 142 -23.97 -19.15 -11.67
N GLY A 143 -23.69 -18.54 -10.51
CA GLY A 143 -24.68 -17.77 -9.76
C GLY A 143 -25.16 -16.52 -10.51
N ALA A 144 -24.27 -15.86 -11.26
CA ALA A 144 -24.64 -14.74 -12.13
C ALA A 144 -25.56 -15.18 -13.28
N THR A 145 -25.24 -16.28 -13.95
CA THR A 145 -26.04 -16.85 -15.04
C THR A 145 -27.44 -17.24 -14.55
N GLU A 146 -27.53 -18.00 -13.46
CA GLU A 146 -28.83 -18.41 -12.89
C GLU A 146 -29.69 -17.20 -12.51
N ALA A 147 -29.09 -16.18 -11.90
CA ALA A 147 -29.81 -14.96 -11.53
C ALA A 147 -30.31 -14.20 -12.77
N ALA A 148 -29.50 -14.09 -13.82
CA ALA A 148 -29.90 -13.43 -15.06
C ALA A 148 -31.05 -14.19 -15.76
N GLU A 149 -31.02 -15.51 -15.77
CA GLU A 149 -32.10 -16.36 -16.30
C GLU A 149 -33.40 -16.22 -15.51
N ALA A 150 -33.31 -15.97 -14.19
CA ALA A 150 -34.45 -15.67 -13.33
C ALA A 150 -35.07 -14.26 -13.58
N GLY A 151 -34.46 -13.45 -14.45
CA GLY A 151 -35.01 -12.15 -14.87
C GLY A 151 -34.90 -11.04 -13.82
N VAL A 152 -33.95 -11.15 -12.88
CA VAL A 152 -33.68 -10.08 -11.89
C VAL A 152 -32.83 -8.96 -12.49
N ASP A 153 -32.76 -7.80 -11.83
CA ASP A 153 -31.95 -6.68 -12.30
C ASP A 153 -30.44 -6.90 -12.10
N GLY A 154 -29.60 -6.14 -12.82
CA GLY A 154 -28.15 -6.33 -12.82
C GLY A 154 -27.46 -6.19 -11.45
N ARG A 155 -27.97 -5.34 -10.54
CA ARG A 155 -27.42 -5.25 -9.18
C ARG A 155 -27.72 -6.51 -8.38
N THR A 156 -28.93 -7.05 -8.55
CA THR A 156 -29.32 -8.32 -7.95
C THR A 156 -28.52 -9.49 -8.52
N VAL A 157 -28.25 -9.52 -9.84
CA VAL A 157 -27.36 -10.51 -10.45
C VAL A 157 -25.96 -10.47 -9.82
N PHE A 158 -25.38 -9.28 -9.66
CA PHE A 158 -24.07 -9.13 -9.02
C PHE A 158 -24.08 -9.67 -7.58
N GLY A 159 -25.09 -9.30 -6.78
CA GLY A 159 -25.22 -9.80 -5.40
C GLY A 159 -25.37 -11.33 -5.32
N ARG A 160 -26.06 -11.95 -6.29
CA ARG A 160 -26.18 -13.42 -6.38
C ARG A 160 -24.85 -14.08 -6.76
N ALA A 161 -24.08 -13.47 -7.65
CA ALA A 161 -22.73 -13.91 -7.99
C ALA A 161 -21.79 -13.84 -6.78
N ALA A 162 -21.81 -12.73 -6.04
CA ALA A 162 -21.01 -12.56 -4.81
C ALA A 162 -21.41 -13.57 -3.72
N ALA A 163 -22.71 -13.83 -3.54
CA ALA A 163 -23.19 -14.85 -2.62
C ALA A 163 -22.72 -16.26 -3.01
N ALA A 164 -22.81 -16.62 -4.30
CA ALA A 164 -22.32 -17.91 -4.80
C ALA A 164 -20.79 -18.06 -4.62
N ALA A 165 -20.03 -16.97 -4.79
CA ALA A 165 -18.61 -16.95 -4.51
C ALA A 165 -18.30 -17.23 -3.02
N ARG A 166 -19.04 -16.60 -2.10
CA ARG A 166 -18.91 -16.84 -0.65
C ARG A 166 -19.21 -18.29 -0.27
N GLU A 167 -20.28 -18.87 -0.82
CA GLU A 167 -20.63 -20.27 -0.60
C GLU A 167 -19.59 -21.25 -1.18
N ALA A 168 -19.03 -20.92 -2.35
CA ALA A 168 -17.98 -21.72 -2.97
C ALA A 168 -16.67 -21.66 -2.17
N LEU A 169 -16.29 -20.48 -1.67
CA LEU A 169 -15.13 -20.31 -0.82
C LEU A 169 -15.21 -21.20 0.41
N ALA A 170 -16.36 -21.22 1.09
CA ALA A 170 -16.60 -22.07 2.26
C ALA A 170 -16.46 -23.58 1.96
N ARG A 171 -16.66 -24.00 0.70
CA ARG A 171 -16.52 -25.39 0.24
C ARG A 171 -15.16 -25.72 -0.35
N THR A 172 -14.23 -24.77 -0.45
CA THR A 172 -12.86 -25.05 -0.93
C THR A 172 -12.13 -26.13 -0.11
N PRO A 173 -12.33 -26.26 1.22
CA PRO A 173 -11.74 -27.37 1.99
C PRO A 173 -12.31 -28.75 1.61
N GLU A 174 -13.51 -28.83 1.04
CA GLU A 174 -14.09 -30.09 0.55
C GLU A 174 -13.45 -30.56 -0.77
N GLN A 175 -12.78 -29.64 -1.48
CA GLN A 175 -12.25 -29.86 -2.82
C GLN A 175 -10.74 -30.13 -2.81
N MET A 176 -10.03 -29.68 -1.77
CA MET A 176 -8.58 -29.83 -1.65
C MET A 176 -8.20 -30.36 -0.26
N GLU A 177 -7.53 -31.51 -0.23
CA GLU A 177 -7.14 -32.18 1.02
C GLU A 177 -6.22 -31.32 1.89
N LEU A 178 -5.34 -30.52 1.29
CA LEU A 178 -4.45 -29.61 2.02
C LEU A 178 -5.23 -28.54 2.81
N LEU A 179 -6.22 -27.90 2.16
CA LEU A 179 -7.14 -26.96 2.80
C LEU A 179 -7.95 -27.63 3.90
N MET A 180 -8.45 -28.85 3.66
CA MET A 180 -9.17 -29.66 4.65
C MET A 180 -8.34 -29.92 5.90
N ARG A 181 -7.11 -30.40 5.72
CA ARG A 181 -6.17 -30.69 6.82
C ARG A 181 -5.80 -29.41 7.58
N ALA A 182 -5.74 -28.28 6.89
CA ALA A 182 -5.49 -26.98 7.48
C ALA A 182 -6.69 -26.31 8.15
N GLY A 183 -7.91 -26.79 7.87
CA GLY A 183 -9.13 -26.16 8.38
C GLY A 183 -9.30 -24.72 7.90
N VAL A 184 -8.68 -24.37 6.78
CA VAL A 184 -8.73 -23.03 6.16
C VAL A 184 -9.35 -23.12 4.78
N VAL A 185 -9.96 -22.02 4.35
CA VAL A 185 -10.42 -21.84 2.96
C VAL A 185 -9.27 -21.35 2.07
N ASP A 186 -9.46 -21.41 0.76
CA ASP A 186 -8.46 -20.91 -0.21
C ASP A 186 -8.20 -19.40 -0.05
N ALA A 187 -6.93 -19.02 0.07
CA ALA A 187 -6.52 -17.62 0.25
C ALA A 187 -6.82 -16.76 -0.98
N GLY A 188 -6.56 -17.27 -2.19
CA GLY A 188 -6.87 -16.56 -3.43
C GLY A 188 -8.38 -16.34 -3.62
N GLY A 189 -9.17 -17.37 -3.32
CA GLY A 189 -10.64 -17.31 -3.30
C GLY A 189 -11.15 -16.30 -2.28
N ARG A 190 -10.53 -16.21 -1.10
CA ARG A 190 -10.84 -15.17 -0.11
C ARG A 190 -10.55 -13.77 -0.64
N ALA A 191 -9.40 -13.56 -1.28
CA ALA A 191 -9.08 -12.28 -1.92
C ALA A 191 -10.10 -11.88 -2.98
N LEU A 192 -10.55 -12.82 -3.81
CA LEU A 192 -11.63 -12.58 -4.78
C LEU A 192 -12.95 -12.19 -4.09
N VAL A 193 -13.36 -12.91 -3.04
CA VAL A 193 -14.57 -12.58 -2.28
C VAL A 193 -14.50 -11.18 -1.69
N VAL A 194 -13.35 -10.75 -1.15
CA VAL A 194 -13.17 -9.38 -0.64
C VAL A 194 -13.40 -8.33 -1.72
N VAL A 195 -12.89 -8.55 -2.93
CA VAL A 195 -13.11 -7.65 -4.08
C VAL A 195 -14.58 -7.62 -4.49
N LEU A 196 -15.25 -8.78 -4.50
CA LEU A 196 -16.68 -8.87 -4.82
C LEU A 196 -17.54 -8.18 -3.74
N ASP A 197 -17.24 -8.35 -2.46
CA ASP A 197 -17.94 -7.72 -1.36
C ASP A 197 -17.77 -6.18 -1.40
N ALA A 198 -16.56 -5.69 -1.66
CA ALA A 198 -16.30 -4.26 -1.87
C ALA A 198 -17.08 -3.71 -3.07
N THR A 199 -17.19 -4.50 -4.14
CA THR A 199 -17.97 -4.11 -5.32
C THR A 199 -19.47 -4.12 -5.01
N GLU A 200 -19.99 -5.13 -4.30
CA GLU A 200 -21.38 -5.16 -3.84
C GLU A 200 -21.71 -3.94 -2.96
N GLN A 201 -20.77 -3.55 -2.08
CA GLN A 201 -20.89 -2.35 -1.27
C GLN A 201 -20.95 -1.08 -2.13
N ALA A 202 -20.07 -0.92 -3.11
CA ALA A 202 -20.12 0.21 -4.04
C ALA A 202 -21.44 0.25 -4.83
N LEU A 203 -21.97 -0.92 -5.20
CA LEU A 203 -23.19 -1.04 -5.99
C LEU A 203 -24.48 -0.87 -5.18
N THR A 204 -24.50 -1.25 -3.91
CA THR A 204 -25.74 -1.30 -3.13
C THR A 204 -25.75 -0.38 -1.91
N GLY A 205 -24.58 0.14 -1.51
CA GLY A 205 -24.39 0.88 -0.26
C GLY A 205 -24.48 0.00 0.99
N ARG A 206 -24.73 -1.30 0.84
CA ARG A 206 -24.81 -2.25 1.95
C ARG A 206 -23.44 -2.86 2.17
N ILE A 207 -22.99 -2.87 3.42
CA ILE A 207 -21.82 -3.66 3.82
C ILE A 207 -22.30 -5.13 3.88
N PRO A 208 -21.73 -6.04 3.08
CA PRO A 208 -22.10 -7.46 3.13
C PRO A 208 -21.86 -8.04 4.51
N GLU A 209 -22.64 -9.04 4.92
CA GLU A 209 -22.39 -9.77 6.17
C GLU A 209 -20.99 -10.41 6.13
N GLN A 210 -20.15 -10.08 7.11
CA GLN A 210 -18.84 -10.69 7.25
C GLN A 210 -18.98 -12.19 7.48
N VAL A 211 -18.39 -12.98 6.60
CA VAL A 211 -18.17 -14.41 6.85
C VAL A 211 -17.22 -14.51 8.05
N ALA A 212 -17.56 -15.32 9.04
CA ALA A 212 -16.77 -15.47 10.26
C ALA A 212 -15.30 -15.80 9.91
N ALA A 213 -14.37 -15.05 10.50
CA ALA A 213 -12.94 -15.28 10.36
C ALA A 213 -12.63 -16.74 10.72
N HIS A 214 -12.16 -17.51 9.74
CA HIS A 214 -11.62 -18.84 10.01
C HIS A 214 -10.28 -18.64 10.69
N VAL A 215 -10.21 -18.94 11.99
CA VAL A 215 -8.96 -18.95 12.73
C VAL A 215 -8.15 -20.15 12.22
N PRO A 216 -6.97 -19.95 11.61
CA PRO A 216 -6.15 -21.06 11.16
C PRO A 216 -5.79 -21.96 12.35
N GLN A 217 -6.02 -23.26 12.24
CA GLN A 217 -5.41 -24.21 13.18
C GLN A 217 -3.98 -24.49 12.71
N PRO A 218 -2.97 -24.46 13.60
CA PRO A 218 -1.61 -24.80 13.21
C PRO A 218 -1.58 -26.25 12.72
N VAL A 219 -1.42 -26.46 11.42
CA VAL A 219 -1.08 -27.78 10.90
C VAL A 219 0.38 -28.03 11.25
N GLN A 220 0.63 -29.02 12.10
CA GLN A 220 1.91 -29.69 12.07
C GLN A 220 1.97 -30.48 10.77
N VAL A 221 2.44 -29.83 9.71
CA VAL A 221 2.77 -30.52 8.46
C VAL A 221 3.92 -31.45 8.83
N ALA A 222 3.64 -32.75 8.93
CA ALA A 222 4.68 -33.75 8.90
C ALA A 222 5.47 -33.50 7.61
N ALA A 223 6.79 -33.36 7.73
CA ALA A 223 7.71 -32.87 6.72
C ALA A 223 7.83 -33.75 5.44
N ASP A 224 6.85 -34.60 5.14
CA ASP A 224 6.92 -35.64 4.12
C ASP A 224 6.07 -35.36 2.86
N ASP A 225 5.24 -34.30 2.81
CA ASP A 225 4.40 -33.97 1.63
C ASP A 225 4.80 -32.65 0.91
N LEU A 226 5.83 -31.93 1.37
CA LEU A 226 6.44 -30.83 0.61
C LEU A 226 7.62 -31.40 -0.16
N SER A 227 7.48 -31.61 -1.46
CA SER A 227 8.61 -32.06 -2.28
C SER A 227 9.76 -31.07 -2.15
N ALA A 228 10.87 -31.51 -1.55
CA ALA A 228 12.17 -30.84 -1.59
C ALA A 228 12.79 -30.78 -3.01
N ASP A 229 12.00 -31.11 -4.04
CA ASP A 229 12.36 -31.23 -5.46
C ASP A 229 11.65 -30.17 -6.34
N GLY A 230 11.07 -29.12 -5.75
CA GLY A 230 10.46 -28.00 -6.51
C GLY A 230 11.51 -27.06 -7.15
N PRO A 231 11.14 -26.29 -8.19
CA PRO A 231 12.06 -25.40 -8.88
C PRO A 231 12.66 -24.36 -7.93
N SER A 232 13.94 -24.04 -8.10
CA SER A 232 14.70 -23.20 -7.16
C SER A 232 14.50 -21.68 -7.34
N TYR A 233 13.93 -21.25 -8.47
CA TYR A 233 13.79 -19.84 -8.81
C TYR A 233 12.36 -19.47 -9.23
N GLU A 234 11.94 -18.27 -8.87
CA GLU A 234 10.82 -17.56 -9.47
C GLU A 234 11.35 -16.63 -10.55
N VAL A 235 10.73 -16.67 -11.73
CA VAL A 235 11.01 -15.74 -12.83
C VAL A 235 9.73 -15.01 -13.19
N MET A 236 9.77 -13.68 -13.06
CA MET A 236 8.69 -12.78 -13.47
C MET A 236 9.16 -11.82 -14.54
N TYR A 237 8.33 -11.55 -15.54
CA TYR A 237 8.60 -10.47 -16.50
C TYR A 237 7.33 -9.98 -17.20
N LEU A 238 7.37 -8.72 -17.63
CA LEU A 238 6.42 -8.21 -18.61
C LEU A 238 6.92 -8.55 -20.02
N LEU A 239 6.00 -8.87 -20.92
CA LEU A 239 6.28 -9.30 -22.27
C LEU A 239 5.42 -8.52 -23.26
N GLU A 240 6.08 -7.84 -24.19
CA GLU A 240 5.41 -7.29 -25.37
C GLU A 240 5.41 -8.37 -26.48
N ALA A 241 4.26 -8.97 -26.76
CA ALA A 241 4.12 -10.07 -27.72
C ALA A 241 2.71 -10.16 -28.30
N ASP A 242 2.60 -10.54 -29.58
CA ASP A 242 1.29 -10.78 -30.20
C ASP A 242 0.59 -12.02 -29.60
N ASP A 243 -0.74 -11.96 -29.51
CA ASP A 243 -1.57 -12.95 -28.81
C ASP A 243 -1.39 -14.38 -29.36
N ASP A 244 -1.01 -14.53 -30.64
CA ASP A 244 -0.78 -15.82 -31.29
C ASP A 244 0.52 -16.51 -30.84
N GLN A 245 1.47 -15.77 -30.25
CA GLN A 245 2.73 -16.32 -29.71
C GLN A 245 2.56 -16.94 -28.32
N VAL A 246 1.55 -16.52 -27.57
CA VAL A 246 1.35 -16.89 -26.16
C VAL A 246 1.05 -18.38 -25.95
N PRO A 247 0.24 -19.06 -26.78
CA PRO A 247 0.05 -20.51 -26.64
C PRO A 247 1.36 -21.31 -26.73
N ALA A 248 2.27 -20.93 -27.65
CA ALA A 248 3.56 -21.57 -27.80
C ALA A 248 4.48 -21.27 -26.60
N LEU A 249 4.49 -20.03 -26.12
CA LEU A 249 5.21 -19.63 -24.90
C LEU A 249 4.76 -20.46 -23.70
N ARG A 250 3.45 -20.59 -23.46
CA ARG A 250 2.91 -21.38 -22.36
C ARG A 250 3.38 -22.83 -22.41
N SER A 251 3.28 -23.46 -23.58
CA SER A 251 3.72 -24.85 -23.78
C SER A 251 5.19 -25.05 -23.43
N ARG A 252 6.03 -24.09 -23.83
CA ARG A 252 7.47 -24.13 -23.55
C ARG A 252 7.77 -23.93 -22.06
N LEU A 253 7.14 -22.95 -21.41
CA LEU A 253 7.34 -22.67 -19.98
C LEU A 253 6.80 -23.79 -19.09
N MET A 254 5.70 -24.45 -19.45
CA MET A 254 5.20 -25.64 -18.73
C MET A 254 6.19 -26.81 -18.76
N GLY A 255 7.07 -26.87 -19.75
CA GLY A 255 8.14 -27.87 -19.81
C GLY A 255 9.38 -27.53 -19.00
N LEU A 256 9.50 -26.27 -18.52
CA LEU A 256 10.68 -25.76 -17.82
C LEU A 256 10.52 -25.72 -16.30
N GLY A 257 9.29 -25.74 -15.80
CA GLY A 257 9.03 -25.75 -14.37
C GLY A 257 7.55 -25.80 -14.04
N ASP A 258 7.21 -25.38 -12.83
CA ASP A 258 5.84 -25.45 -12.32
C ASP A 258 5.22 -24.06 -12.09
N SER A 259 3.98 -24.07 -11.60
CA SER A 259 3.27 -22.85 -11.17
C SER A 259 3.19 -21.75 -12.25
N LEU A 260 3.14 -22.14 -13.53
CA LEU A 260 3.09 -21.22 -14.64
C LEU A 260 1.77 -20.44 -14.67
N VAL A 261 1.88 -19.12 -14.67
CA VAL A 261 0.79 -18.20 -14.96
C VAL A 261 1.22 -17.19 -16.03
N VAL A 262 0.44 -17.10 -17.10
CA VAL A 262 0.65 -16.12 -18.17
C VAL A 262 -0.63 -15.35 -18.36
N VAL A 263 -0.57 -14.03 -18.28
CA VAL A 263 -1.76 -13.18 -18.28
C VAL A 263 -1.58 -11.94 -19.12
N GLY A 264 -2.66 -11.42 -19.69
CA GLY A 264 -2.61 -10.23 -20.53
C GLY A 264 -3.38 -10.38 -21.84
N GLY A 265 -2.96 -9.62 -22.83
CA GLY A 265 -3.56 -9.51 -24.15
C GLY A 265 -3.39 -8.10 -24.69
N GLU A 266 -3.75 -7.89 -25.96
CA GLU A 266 -3.51 -6.60 -26.64
C GLU A 266 -2.03 -6.21 -26.61
N ARG A 267 -1.17 -7.19 -26.92
CA ARG A 267 0.29 -7.09 -26.94
C ARG A 267 1.01 -6.98 -25.60
N LEU A 268 0.31 -6.77 -24.48
CA LEU A 268 0.93 -6.71 -23.14
C LEU A 268 0.62 -7.96 -22.34
N TRP A 269 1.68 -8.65 -21.89
CA TRP A 269 1.59 -9.85 -21.08
C TRP A 269 2.44 -9.75 -19.82
N ASN A 270 2.02 -10.40 -18.75
CA ASN A 270 2.78 -10.63 -17.52
C ASN A 270 2.94 -12.14 -17.35
N VAL A 271 4.18 -12.58 -17.17
CA VAL A 271 4.56 -13.98 -17.04
C VAL A 271 5.14 -14.19 -15.65
N HIS A 272 4.63 -15.22 -14.97
CA HIS A 272 5.13 -15.75 -13.71
C HIS A 272 5.36 -17.24 -13.90
N VAL A 273 6.58 -17.72 -13.67
CA VAL A 273 6.88 -19.15 -13.69
C VAL A 273 7.92 -19.50 -12.62
N HIS A 274 7.78 -20.67 -12.00
CA HIS A 274 8.82 -21.22 -11.13
C HIS A 274 9.65 -22.21 -11.94
N VAL A 275 10.97 -22.00 -12.02
CA VAL A 275 11.89 -22.80 -12.85
C VAL A 275 13.22 -23.03 -12.15
N ASP A 276 13.93 -24.09 -12.53
CA ASP A 276 15.35 -24.25 -12.17
C ASP A 276 16.27 -23.52 -13.14
N ASP A 277 15.88 -23.44 -14.42
CA ASP A 277 16.64 -22.77 -15.47
C ASP A 277 16.03 -21.40 -15.79
N VAL A 278 16.50 -20.39 -15.06
CA VAL A 278 16.15 -18.97 -15.27
C VAL A 278 16.45 -18.52 -16.70
N GLY A 279 17.56 -18.98 -17.27
CA GLY A 279 17.98 -18.62 -18.62
C GLY A 279 16.97 -19.10 -19.65
N ALA A 280 16.58 -20.37 -19.58
CA ALA A 280 15.61 -20.97 -20.48
C ALA A 280 14.23 -20.28 -20.41
N ALA A 281 13.80 -19.85 -19.22
CA ALA A 281 12.54 -19.12 -19.05
C ALA A 281 12.57 -17.74 -19.73
N ILE A 282 13.64 -16.97 -19.54
CA ILE A 282 13.82 -15.66 -20.18
C ILE A 282 13.96 -15.82 -21.70
N GLU A 283 14.72 -16.81 -22.17
CA GLU A 283 14.88 -17.12 -23.59
C GLU A 283 13.55 -17.52 -24.25
N ALA A 284 12.67 -18.23 -23.54
CA ALA A 284 11.32 -18.51 -24.02
C ALA A 284 10.53 -17.20 -24.23
N GLY A 285 10.63 -16.25 -23.29
CA GLY A 285 10.07 -14.91 -23.44
C GLY A 285 10.63 -14.14 -24.64
N ILE A 286 11.96 -14.16 -24.85
CA ILE A 286 12.63 -13.53 -26.00
C ILE A 286 12.18 -14.14 -27.34
N ALA A 287 11.96 -15.45 -27.37
CA ALA A 287 11.48 -16.13 -28.58
C ALA A 287 10.03 -15.74 -28.93
N ALA A 288 9.20 -15.47 -27.92
CA ALA A 288 7.80 -15.09 -28.10
C ALA A 288 7.60 -13.58 -28.36
N GLY A 289 8.53 -12.73 -27.91
CA GLY A 289 8.44 -11.28 -28.06
C GLY A 289 9.55 -10.53 -27.34
N ARG A 290 9.24 -9.37 -26.76
CA ARG A 290 10.21 -8.52 -26.06
C ARG A 290 9.93 -8.50 -24.56
N PRO A 291 10.68 -9.27 -23.73
CA PRO A 291 10.56 -9.21 -22.29
C PRO A 291 11.23 -7.95 -21.71
N TYR A 292 10.67 -7.40 -20.64
CA TYR A 292 11.20 -6.27 -19.88
C TYR A 292 10.73 -6.31 -18.42
N ARG A 293 11.40 -5.54 -17.54
CA ARG A 293 11.21 -5.62 -16.08
C ARG A 293 11.29 -7.06 -15.55
N ILE A 294 12.37 -7.75 -15.93
CA ILE A 294 12.63 -9.12 -15.51
C ILE A 294 13.05 -9.10 -14.03
N ALA A 295 12.39 -9.90 -13.21
CA ALA A 295 12.74 -10.16 -11.82
C ALA A 295 13.00 -11.67 -11.66
N VAL A 296 14.05 -12.00 -10.91
CA VAL A 296 14.44 -13.37 -10.62
C VAL A 296 14.66 -13.49 -9.12
N THR A 297 13.93 -14.38 -8.47
CA THR A 297 14.01 -14.64 -7.02
C THR A 297 14.49 -16.06 -6.80
N HIS A 298 15.46 -16.29 -5.92
CA HIS A 298 15.87 -17.64 -5.51
C HIS A 298 15.14 -18.03 -4.22
N PHE A 299 14.41 -19.15 -4.21
CA PHE A 299 13.63 -19.55 -3.04
C PHE A 299 14.50 -19.86 -1.83
N ALA A 300 15.69 -20.44 -2.03
CA ALA A 300 16.61 -20.68 -0.92
C ALA A 300 17.16 -19.37 -0.32
N ASP A 301 17.20 -18.26 -1.06
CA ASP A 301 17.57 -16.95 -0.50
C ASP A 301 16.42 -16.35 0.32
N GLN A 302 15.16 -16.63 -0.06
CA GLN A 302 13.98 -16.33 0.75
C GLN A 302 13.96 -17.15 2.05
N MET A 303 14.29 -18.45 1.98
CA MET A 303 14.31 -19.35 3.13
C MET A 303 15.55 -19.18 4.03
N ALA A 304 16.74 -18.95 3.47
CA ALA A 304 18.01 -18.79 4.21
C ALA A 304 18.14 -17.45 4.91
N ARG A 305 17.38 -16.42 4.49
CA ARG A 305 17.30 -15.15 5.21
C ARG A 305 16.56 -15.25 6.55
N GLY A 306 15.86 -16.36 6.81
CA GLY A 306 14.99 -16.51 7.97
C GLY A 306 13.89 -15.44 8.02
N PRO A 307 12.90 -15.54 8.92
CA PRO A 307 12.04 -14.41 9.19
C PRO A 307 12.94 -13.32 9.81
N ARG A 308 13.18 -12.22 9.08
CA ARG A 308 13.76 -11.02 9.70
C ARG A 308 12.80 -10.58 10.80
N GLN A 309 13.19 -10.79 12.06
CA GLN A 309 12.35 -10.44 13.20
C GLN A 309 12.63 -9.01 13.65
N GLY A 310 11.58 -8.34 14.10
CA GLY A 310 11.66 -7.00 14.65
C GLY A 310 11.32 -5.90 13.65
N ARG A 311 10.95 -4.76 14.23
CA ARG A 311 10.60 -3.51 13.56
C ARG A 311 11.63 -2.47 13.94
N VAL A 312 12.08 -1.70 12.96
CA VAL A 312 12.95 -0.54 13.17
C VAL A 312 12.27 0.70 12.64
N ILE A 313 12.38 1.79 13.38
CA ILE A 313 11.97 3.11 12.91
C ILE A 313 13.23 3.88 12.51
N ILE A 314 13.25 4.44 11.30
CA ILE A 314 14.32 5.30 10.82
C ILE A 314 13.77 6.72 10.74
N ALA A 315 14.33 7.63 11.51
CA ALA A 315 13.95 9.04 11.51
C ALA A 315 15.09 9.92 11.02
N ALA A 316 14.84 10.79 10.05
CA ALA A 316 15.80 11.83 9.69
C ALA A 316 15.69 12.98 10.70
N THR A 317 16.79 13.33 11.36
CA THR A 317 16.79 14.31 12.46
C THR A 317 17.80 15.42 12.23
N THR A 318 17.54 16.58 12.83
CA THR A 318 18.46 17.71 12.83
C THR A 318 18.55 18.29 14.24
N GLY A 319 19.77 18.60 14.69
CA GLY A 319 20.03 18.96 16.09
C GLY A 319 20.26 17.76 17.01
N GLU A 320 21.17 17.92 17.97
CA GLU A 320 21.55 16.84 18.90
C GLU A 320 20.39 16.41 19.81
N GLY A 321 19.58 17.38 20.27
CA GLY A 321 18.46 17.14 21.17
C GLY A 321 17.32 16.37 20.49
N LEU A 322 16.91 16.78 19.29
CA LEU A 322 15.92 16.03 18.49
C LEU A 322 16.39 14.63 18.14
N THR A 323 17.68 14.48 17.86
CA THR A 323 18.29 13.18 17.60
C THR A 323 18.24 12.30 18.85
N ALA A 324 18.56 12.85 20.03
CA ALA A 324 18.47 12.13 21.30
C ALA A 324 17.03 11.70 21.60
N LEU A 325 16.05 12.59 21.45
CA LEU A 325 14.62 12.29 21.67
C LEU A 325 14.11 11.17 20.76
N CYS A 326 14.43 11.22 19.46
CA CYS A 326 14.06 10.16 18.53
C CYS A 326 14.71 8.82 18.91
N ARG A 327 15.96 8.82 19.36
CA ARG A 327 16.66 7.60 19.83
C ARG A 327 16.04 7.04 21.10
N GLU A 328 15.70 7.90 22.06
CA GLU A 328 15.02 7.50 23.30
C GLU A 328 13.65 6.91 23.02
N ALA A 329 12.94 7.42 22.01
CA ALA A 329 11.68 6.86 21.50
C ALA A 329 11.85 5.58 20.66
N GLY A 330 13.08 5.07 20.51
CA GLY A 330 13.36 3.79 19.85
C GLY A 330 13.63 3.89 18.34
N ALA A 331 13.83 5.09 17.79
CA ALA A 331 14.21 5.26 16.39
C ALA A 331 15.73 5.24 16.18
N GLN A 332 16.16 4.60 15.10
CA GLN A 332 17.45 4.84 14.49
C GLN A 332 17.43 6.17 13.75
N THR A 333 18.43 7.01 13.95
CA THR A 333 18.44 8.37 13.41
C THR A 333 19.43 8.54 12.26
N LEU A 334 19.01 9.31 11.25
CA LEU A 334 19.84 9.81 10.17
C LEU A 334 19.99 11.31 10.32
N GLU A 335 21.11 11.73 10.90
CA GLU A 335 21.36 13.13 11.22
C GLU A 335 21.72 13.93 9.97
N PHE A 336 21.17 15.14 9.87
CA PHE A 336 21.50 16.09 8.81
C PHE A 336 21.60 17.52 9.34
N THR A 337 22.43 18.31 8.66
CA THR A 337 22.54 19.76 8.87
C THR A 337 22.37 20.46 7.53
N ARG A 338 22.34 21.81 7.56
CA ARG A 338 22.29 22.60 6.33
C ARG A 338 23.47 22.30 5.39
N ASP A 339 24.66 22.17 5.95
CA ASP A 339 25.91 21.98 5.22
C ASP A 339 26.17 20.50 4.86
N ARG A 340 25.50 19.58 5.56
CA ARG A 340 25.57 18.14 5.29
C ARG A 340 24.14 17.56 5.17
N PRO A 341 23.49 17.74 4.01
CA PRO A 341 22.20 17.09 3.74
C PRO A 341 22.37 15.58 3.54
N LEU A 342 21.29 14.81 3.77
CA LEU A 342 21.28 13.37 3.50
C LEU A 342 21.35 13.08 2.01
N THR A 343 22.21 12.14 1.64
CA THR A 343 22.29 11.61 0.28
C THR A 343 21.35 10.43 0.07
N VAL A 344 20.94 10.18 -1.18
CA VAL A 344 20.14 8.99 -1.53
C VAL A 344 20.89 7.70 -1.17
N ALA A 345 22.22 7.69 -1.28
CA ALA A 345 23.04 6.55 -0.90
C ALA A 345 22.97 6.25 0.60
N GLU A 346 23.06 7.28 1.46
CA GLU A 346 22.90 7.13 2.91
C GLU A 346 21.48 6.63 3.27
N MET A 347 20.44 7.17 2.61
CA MET A 347 19.06 6.72 2.82
C MET A 347 18.87 5.26 2.41
N SER A 348 19.36 4.85 1.24
CA SER A 348 19.26 3.46 0.77
C SER A 348 20.04 2.50 1.67
N ALA A 349 21.26 2.85 2.06
CA ALA A 349 22.07 2.04 2.97
C ALA A 349 21.36 1.84 4.31
N SER A 350 20.74 2.90 4.86
CA SER A 350 19.99 2.81 6.11
C SER A 350 18.83 1.81 6.06
N LEU A 351 18.23 1.58 4.89
CA LEU A 351 17.13 0.63 4.72
C LEU A 351 17.61 -0.80 4.45
N GLN A 352 18.80 -0.96 3.87
CA GLN A 352 19.37 -2.27 3.52
C GLN A 352 20.10 -2.92 4.70
N ASP A 353 20.81 -2.12 5.51
CA ASP A 353 21.72 -2.60 6.56
C ASP A 353 21.01 -2.92 7.89
N VAL A 354 19.73 -2.56 8.02
CA VAL A 354 18.97 -2.60 9.28
C VAL A 354 18.64 -4.02 9.77
N GLY A 355 18.68 -5.02 8.91
CA GLY A 355 18.46 -6.43 9.29
C GLY A 355 17.04 -6.76 9.81
N ALA A 356 16.14 -5.78 9.89
CA ALA A 356 14.76 -5.92 10.37
C ALA A 356 13.79 -6.29 9.24
N GLY A 357 12.70 -7.00 9.60
CA GLY A 357 11.67 -7.41 8.64
C GLY A 357 10.67 -6.30 8.34
N GLU A 358 10.56 -5.36 9.27
CA GLU A 358 9.67 -4.21 9.21
C GLU A 358 10.47 -2.92 9.43
N ILE A 359 10.28 -1.94 8.55
CA ILE A 359 10.88 -0.61 8.65
C ILE A 359 9.82 0.46 8.51
N ILE A 360 9.75 1.38 9.47
CA ILE A 360 8.96 2.61 9.38
C ILE A 360 9.93 3.77 9.20
N VAL A 361 9.68 4.62 8.21
CA VAL A 361 10.55 5.76 7.89
C VAL A 361 9.80 7.04 8.17
N LEU A 362 10.44 7.94 8.92
CA LEU A 362 9.98 9.29 9.26
C LEU A 362 10.93 10.31 8.60
N PRO A 363 10.62 10.82 7.39
CA PRO A 363 11.48 11.73 6.65
C PRO A 363 11.71 13.08 7.36
N ASN A 364 10.72 13.54 8.14
CA ASN A 364 10.73 14.75 8.98
C ASN A 364 11.21 16.03 8.27
N ASN A 365 11.17 16.01 6.95
CA ASN A 365 11.61 17.06 6.06
C ASN A 365 10.99 16.81 4.69
N ASN A 366 10.20 17.76 4.21
CA ASN A 366 9.52 17.67 2.93
C ASN A 366 10.47 17.31 1.75
N ARG A 367 11.73 17.77 1.81
CA ARG A 367 12.72 17.51 0.76
C ARG A 367 13.20 16.07 0.72
N TYR A 368 12.99 15.25 1.75
CA TYR A 368 13.49 13.87 1.81
C TYR A 368 12.42 12.82 1.54
N ILE A 369 11.13 13.19 1.58
CA ILE A 369 10.01 12.24 1.42
C ILE A 369 10.15 11.44 0.13
N ARG A 370 10.36 12.10 -1.02
CA ARG A 370 10.46 11.41 -2.31
C ARG A 370 11.67 10.47 -2.39
N GLN A 371 12.79 10.86 -1.80
CA GLN A 371 14.02 10.08 -1.78
C GLN A 371 13.86 8.85 -0.89
N PHE A 372 13.26 8.98 0.29
CA PHE A 372 12.94 7.84 1.14
C PHE A 372 11.91 6.91 0.52
N VAL A 373 10.90 7.43 -0.19
CA VAL A 373 9.95 6.61 -0.95
C VAL A 373 10.68 5.79 -2.02
N ALA A 374 11.60 6.41 -2.77
CA ALA A 374 12.41 5.71 -3.77
C ALA A 374 13.33 4.65 -3.14
N ALA A 375 13.99 4.98 -2.02
CA ALA A 375 14.85 4.04 -1.30
C ALA A 375 14.05 2.86 -0.71
N ALA A 376 12.84 3.13 -0.20
CA ALA A 376 11.92 2.12 0.31
C ALA A 376 11.44 1.15 -0.78
N GLN A 377 11.25 1.61 -2.02
CA GLN A 377 10.91 0.72 -3.13
C GLN A 377 11.98 -0.34 -3.37
N ALA A 378 13.26 0.01 -3.26
CA ALA A 378 14.36 -0.95 -3.40
C ALA A 378 14.36 -1.96 -2.25
N ALA A 379 14.24 -1.50 -1.00
CA ALA A 379 14.20 -2.39 0.16
C ALA A 379 12.98 -3.34 0.16
N ARG A 380 11.83 -2.89 -0.38
CA ARG A 380 10.64 -3.75 -0.59
C ARG A 380 10.88 -4.85 -1.62
N GLN A 381 11.70 -4.59 -2.65
CA GLN A 381 12.09 -5.63 -3.61
C GLN A 381 12.94 -6.73 -2.95
N ASP A 382 13.65 -6.39 -1.86
CA ASP A 382 14.44 -7.32 -1.07
C ASP A 382 13.63 -8.06 0.02
N GLY A 383 12.30 -7.96 -0.02
CA GLY A 383 11.38 -8.65 0.90
C GLY A 383 11.19 -7.96 2.26
N VAL A 384 11.61 -6.70 2.42
CA VAL A 384 11.43 -5.94 3.66
C VAL A 384 10.10 -5.18 3.61
N ARG A 385 9.29 -5.25 4.67
CA ARG A 385 8.09 -4.41 4.81
C ARG A 385 8.50 -3.00 5.18
N VAL A 386 8.46 -2.08 4.23
CA VAL A 386 8.82 -0.67 4.48
C VAL A 386 7.60 0.24 4.34
N ALA A 387 7.34 1.08 5.33
CA ALA A 387 6.35 2.14 5.29
C ALA A 387 7.05 3.49 5.44
N VAL A 388 6.75 4.44 4.55
CA VAL A 388 7.25 5.82 4.65
C VAL A 388 6.08 6.68 5.06
N ILE A 389 6.08 7.18 6.29
CA ILE A 389 5.05 8.09 6.79
C ILE A 389 5.45 9.49 6.34
N PRO A 390 4.60 10.25 5.61
CA PRO A 390 4.98 11.52 5.01
C PRO A 390 5.07 12.65 6.05
N THR A 391 6.02 12.56 6.99
CA THR A 391 6.29 13.64 7.95
C THR A 391 7.08 14.75 7.28
N HIS A 392 6.50 15.95 7.22
CA HIS A 392 7.10 17.11 6.56
C HIS A 392 7.97 17.95 7.51
N ALA A 393 7.70 17.86 8.81
CA ALA A 393 8.41 18.56 9.88
C ALA A 393 8.89 17.62 10.99
N GLN A 394 9.89 18.05 11.76
CA GLN A 394 10.48 17.27 12.87
C GLN A 394 9.45 16.90 13.94
N VAL A 395 8.58 17.85 14.30
CA VAL A 395 7.56 17.65 15.33
C VAL A 395 6.45 16.67 14.93
N GLN A 396 6.16 16.51 13.63
CA GLN A 396 5.25 15.45 13.17
C GLN A 396 5.86 14.06 13.34
N GLY A 397 7.19 13.95 13.20
CA GLY A 397 7.93 12.73 13.52
C GLY A 397 7.87 12.38 14.99
N LEU A 398 7.98 13.38 15.88
CA LEU A 398 7.83 13.17 17.33
C LEU A 398 6.41 12.71 17.69
N ALA A 399 5.37 13.34 17.13
CA ALA A 399 3.99 12.93 17.33
C ALA A 399 3.73 11.49 16.85
N ALA A 400 4.28 11.12 15.68
CA ALA A 400 4.24 9.75 15.20
C ALA A 400 4.94 8.77 16.16
N LEU A 401 6.13 9.12 16.66
CA LEU A 401 6.87 8.28 17.61
C LEU A 401 6.15 8.12 18.95
N ALA A 402 5.46 9.16 19.42
CA ALA A 402 4.75 9.14 20.71
C ALA A 402 3.64 8.08 20.77
N VAL A 403 3.02 7.76 19.63
CA VAL A 403 1.96 6.74 19.52
C VAL A 403 2.48 5.39 19.03
N HIS A 404 3.79 5.21 18.86
CA HIS A 404 4.36 3.94 18.43
C HIS A 404 4.21 2.90 19.56
N ASP A 405 3.43 1.85 19.27
CA ASP A 405 3.31 0.68 20.13
C ASP A 405 3.99 -0.54 19.46
N PRO A 406 5.11 -1.04 20.04
CA PRO A 406 5.78 -2.24 19.55
C PRO A 406 4.92 -3.52 19.58
N GLY A 407 3.85 -3.54 20.38
CA GLY A 407 2.91 -4.65 20.48
C GLY A 407 1.89 -4.73 19.35
N LEU A 408 1.68 -3.63 18.61
CA LEU A 408 0.77 -3.58 17.46
C LEU A 408 1.38 -4.20 16.21
N GLY A 409 0.53 -4.76 15.34
CA GLY A 409 0.94 -5.22 14.00
C GLY A 409 1.46 -4.05 13.14
N PHE A 410 2.25 -4.34 12.11
CA PHE A 410 2.90 -3.30 11.30
C PHE A 410 1.92 -2.29 10.69
N ASP A 411 0.85 -2.77 10.08
CA ASP A 411 -0.10 -1.88 9.40
C ASP A 411 -0.91 -1.07 10.42
N GLU A 412 -1.25 -1.66 11.57
CA GLU A 412 -1.94 -0.98 12.67
C GLU A 412 -1.09 0.15 13.24
N VAL A 413 0.19 -0.11 13.51
CA VAL A 413 1.10 0.92 14.02
C VAL A 413 1.34 2.00 12.97
N VAL A 414 1.45 1.64 11.68
CA VAL A 414 1.63 2.62 10.60
C VAL A 414 0.41 3.51 10.48
N VAL A 415 -0.80 2.98 10.60
CA VAL A 415 -2.04 3.78 10.63
C VAL A 415 -2.07 4.71 11.83
N ALA A 416 -1.78 4.20 13.03
CA ALA A 416 -1.74 5.01 14.25
C ALA A 416 -0.73 6.17 14.14
N MET A 417 0.51 5.84 13.75
CA MET A 417 1.59 6.82 13.57
C MET A 417 1.31 7.83 12.44
N SER A 418 0.72 7.37 11.33
CA SER A 418 0.35 8.26 10.21
C SER A 418 -0.79 9.20 10.60
N SER A 419 -1.77 8.69 11.36
CA SER A 419 -2.87 9.49 11.88
C SER A 419 -2.35 10.56 12.84
N ALA A 420 -1.47 10.21 13.78
CA ALA A 420 -0.86 11.19 14.69
C ALA A 420 -0.11 12.28 13.90
N ALA A 421 0.80 11.91 13.01
CA ALA A 421 1.55 12.87 12.19
C ALA A 421 0.65 13.80 11.34
N ALA A 422 -0.45 13.28 10.79
CA ALA A 422 -1.34 14.02 9.92
C ALA A 422 -2.25 15.00 10.70
N HIS A 423 -2.65 14.65 11.92
CA HIS A 423 -3.50 15.50 12.74
C HIS A 423 -2.71 16.58 13.49
N THR A 424 -1.41 16.36 13.72
CA THR A 424 -0.52 17.38 14.30
C THR A 424 -0.47 18.63 13.42
N GLN A 425 -1.06 19.72 13.91
CA GLN A 425 -0.83 21.04 13.34
C GLN A 425 0.59 21.47 13.69
N HIS A 426 1.33 22.01 12.72
CA HIS A 426 2.74 22.33 12.96
C HIS A 426 3.14 23.69 12.39
N GLY A 427 4.11 24.30 13.05
CA GLY A 427 4.73 25.55 12.65
C GLY A 427 6.20 25.63 13.04
N ALA A 428 6.86 26.66 12.57
CA ALA A 428 8.27 26.91 12.87
C ALA A 428 8.58 28.40 12.85
N VAL A 429 9.58 28.82 13.63
CA VAL A 429 10.19 30.14 13.51
C VAL A 429 11.53 29.98 12.82
N THR A 430 11.85 30.87 11.88
CA THR A 430 13.15 30.93 11.19
C THR A 430 13.50 32.37 10.84
N PHE A 431 14.64 32.60 10.20
CA PHE A 431 15.08 33.93 9.79
C PHE A 431 15.20 34.02 8.26
N ALA A 432 14.84 35.18 7.73
CA ALA A 432 15.10 35.50 6.33
C ALA A 432 16.59 35.73 6.11
N THR A 433 17.20 34.98 5.18
CA THR A 433 18.61 35.18 4.80
C THR A 433 18.79 36.09 3.59
N GLU A 434 17.73 36.25 2.78
CA GLU A 434 17.72 37.03 1.54
C GLU A 434 16.41 37.81 1.43
N PRO A 435 16.39 38.96 0.73
CA PRO A 435 15.14 39.69 0.50
C PRO A 435 14.21 38.90 -0.43
N GLY A 436 12.90 38.95 -0.16
CA GLY A 436 11.92 38.19 -0.93
C GLY A 436 10.48 38.69 -0.78
N MET A 437 9.58 38.06 -1.52
CA MET A 437 8.14 38.22 -1.34
C MET A 437 7.55 36.90 -0.83
N THR A 438 6.82 36.97 0.28
CA THR A 438 6.09 35.84 0.88
C THR A 438 4.59 36.10 0.85
N MET A 439 3.78 35.13 1.28
CA MET A 439 2.33 35.31 1.43
C MET A 439 1.98 36.33 2.52
N ALA A 440 2.85 36.51 3.52
CA ALA A 440 2.69 37.49 4.57
C ALA A 440 3.14 38.91 4.17
N GLY A 441 3.95 39.04 3.11
CA GLY A 441 4.44 40.33 2.61
C GLY A 441 5.89 40.32 2.15
N ALA A 442 6.43 41.52 1.92
CA ALA A 442 7.84 41.71 1.61
C ALA A 442 8.71 41.43 2.84
N VAL A 443 9.79 40.68 2.64
CA VAL A 443 10.74 40.32 3.70
C VAL A 443 12.15 40.77 3.32
N GLY A 444 12.92 41.25 4.30
CA GLY A 444 14.33 41.58 4.21
C GLY A 444 15.22 40.62 5.00
N PRO A 445 16.53 40.56 4.72
CA PRO A 445 17.47 39.77 5.52
C PRO A 445 17.45 40.16 7.00
N GLY A 446 17.32 39.17 7.87
CA GLY A 446 17.25 39.35 9.33
C GLY A 446 15.84 39.37 9.90
N ASP A 447 14.80 39.52 9.07
CA ASP A 447 13.42 39.43 9.53
C ASP A 447 13.12 38.03 10.10
N VAL A 448 12.31 38.00 11.15
CA VAL A 448 11.80 36.78 11.76
C VAL A 448 10.59 36.30 10.97
N LEU A 449 10.64 35.05 10.55
CA LEU A 449 9.62 34.41 9.73
C LEU A 449 8.90 33.32 10.51
N GLY A 450 7.57 33.40 10.52
CA GLY A 450 6.71 32.34 11.04
C GLY A 450 6.18 31.47 9.91
N VAL A 451 6.45 30.18 10.02
CA VAL A 451 6.00 29.14 9.09
C VAL A 451 4.81 28.41 9.70
N VAL A 452 3.73 28.26 8.95
CA VAL A 452 2.55 27.49 9.32
C VAL A 452 2.25 26.51 8.19
N ALA A 453 2.22 25.21 8.48
CA ALA A 453 1.97 24.16 7.48
C ALA A 453 2.88 24.26 6.22
N GLY A 454 4.10 24.79 6.37
CA GLY A 454 5.07 24.96 5.28
C GLY A 454 5.05 26.32 4.57
N ASP A 455 4.07 27.18 4.85
CA ASP A 455 3.95 28.52 4.27
C ASP A 455 4.46 29.61 5.22
N PHE A 456 5.18 30.60 4.69
CA PHE A 456 5.58 31.81 5.43
C PHE A 456 4.35 32.70 5.66
N ALA A 457 3.76 32.59 6.85
CA ALA A 457 2.48 33.17 7.21
C ALA A 457 2.58 34.40 8.12
N VAL A 458 3.74 34.60 8.77
CA VAL A 458 3.99 35.71 9.71
C VAL A 458 5.37 36.31 9.43
N ILE A 459 5.48 37.64 9.47
CA ILE A 459 6.74 38.38 9.42
C ILE A 459 6.80 39.28 10.66
N GLY A 460 7.91 39.23 11.39
CA GLY A 460 8.16 40.07 12.55
C GLY A 460 9.64 40.34 12.74
N ASP A 461 9.98 40.95 13.88
CA ASP A 461 11.33 41.30 14.28
C ASP A 461 11.77 40.61 15.58
N ASP A 462 10.85 39.93 16.27
CA ASP A 462 11.08 39.21 17.52
C ASP A 462 10.61 37.75 17.45
N VAL A 463 11.48 36.83 17.86
CA VAL A 463 11.26 35.38 17.79
C VAL A 463 10.09 34.95 18.67
N LEU A 464 10.01 35.45 19.89
CA LEU A 464 8.97 35.07 20.84
C LEU A 464 7.60 35.56 20.37
N THR A 465 7.52 36.81 19.91
CA THR A 465 6.28 37.40 19.40
C THR A 465 5.74 36.60 18.20
N VAL A 466 6.61 36.26 17.24
CA VAL A 466 6.22 35.42 16.09
C VAL A 466 5.84 34.00 16.53
N ALA A 467 6.53 33.41 17.50
CA ALA A 467 6.18 32.10 18.04
C ALA A 467 4.79 32.06 18.67
N LEU A 468 4.44 33.08 19.48
CA LEU A 468 3.11 33.19 20.10
C LEU A 468 2.02 33.37 19.04
N GLU A 469 2.27 34.18 18.00
CA GLU A 469 1.32 34.33 16.89
C GLU A 469 1.11 33.03 16.11
N ILE A 470 2.18 32.24 15.89
CA ILE A 470 2.06 30.91 15.28
C ILE A 470 1.20 30.01 16.16
N ILE A 471 1.49 29.93 17.47
CA ILE A 471 0.73 29.12 18.43
C ILE A 471 -0.75 29.49 18.35
N ASP A 472 -1.10 30.77 18.46
CA ASP A 472 -2.50 31.22 18.40
C ASP A 472 -3.19 30.85 17.08
N ARG A 473 -2.42 30.76 16.00
CA ARG A 473 -2.94 30.44 14.66
C ARG A 473 -3.09 28.94 14.41
N VAL A 474 -2.21 28.10 14.97
CA VAL A 474 -2.29 26.64 14.83
C VAL A 474 -3.11 25.98 15.93
N LEU A 475 -3.34 26.67 17.04
CA LEU A 475 -4.09 26.17 18.19
C LEU A 475 -5.58 26.07 17.86
N SER A 476 -6.03 24.87 17.53
CA SER A 476 -7.43 24.59 17.26
C SER A 476 -8.24 24.43 18.55
N PRO A 477 -9.58 24.57 18.52
CA PRO A 477 -10.44 24.27 19.67
C PRO A 477 -10.35 22.83 20.16
N ALA A 478 -9.88 21.90 19.31
CA ALA A 478 -9.69 20.50 19.64
C ALA A 478 -8.26 20.17 20.08
N GLY A 479 -7.33 21.14 20.03
CA GLY A 479 -5.95 20.93 20.47
C GLY A 479 -5.91 20.76 21.98
N GLU A 480 -5.22 19.72 22.44
CA GLU A 480 -5.09 19.33 23.85
C GLU A 480 -3.67 19.54 24.37
N MET A 481 -2.67 19.51 23.47
CA MET A 481 -1.26 19.70 23.84
C MET A 481 -0.51 20.55 22.82
N VAL A 482 0.40 21.39 23.32
CA VAL A 482 1.37 22.17 22.55
C VAL A 482 2.76 21.64 22.86
N THR A 483 3.45 21.16 21.83
CA THR A 483 4.85 20.73 21.91
C THR A 483 5.74 21.79 21.27
N VAL A 484 6.71 22.30 22.03
CA VAL A 484 7.70 23.27 21.55
C VAL A 484 9.09 22.65 21.57
N VAL A 485 9.82 22.76 20.48
CA VAL A 485 11.21 22.32 20.38
C VAL A 485 12.11 23.51 20.14
N LEU A 486 12.96 23.83 21.11
CA LEU A 486 13.89 24.94 21.10
C LEU A 486 15.12 24.61 20.25
N GLY A 487 15.52 25.54 19.39
CA GLY A 487 16.70 25.45 18.54
C GLY A 487 17.96 26.00 19.20
N GLU A 488 19.09 25.83 18.53
CA GLU A 488 20.37 26.34 18.99
C GLU A 488 20.32 27.87 19.18
N GLY A 489 20.81 28.35 20.32
CA GLY A 489 20.86 29.79 20.62
C GLY A 489 19.54 30.41 21.08
N SER A 490 18.51 29.60 21.40
CA SER A 490 17.25 30.08 21.98
C SER A 490 17.47 30.82 23.30
N GLU A 491 16.77 31.95 23.48
CA GLU A 491 16.97 32.78 24.67
C GLU A 491 16.35 32.14 25.94
N PRO A 492 17.02 32.29 27.11
CA PRO A 492 16.44 31.88 28.38
C PRO A 492 15.12 32.63 28.65
N GLY A 493 14.03 31.88 28.84
CA GLY A 493 12.73 32.43 29.21
C GLY A 493 11.61 32.21 28.20
N TYR A 494 11.90 31.72 26.98
CA TYR A 494 10.86 31.38 26.00
C TYR A 494 9.84 30.38 26.54
N GLU A 495 10.28 29.31 27.21
CA GLU A 495 9.38 28.35 27.86
C GLU A 495 8.42 29.03 28.84
N ALA A 496 8.94 29.88 29.75
CA ALA A 496 8.13 30.55 30.76
C ALA A 496 7.12 31.53 30.12
N ALA A 497 7.52 32.22 29.05
CA ALA A 497 6.66 33.13 28.32
C ALA A 497 5.54 32.40 27.57
N ILE A 498 5.85 31.31 26.86
CA ILE A 498 4.88 30.47 26.16
C ILE A 498 3.91 29.84 27.15
N ALA A 499 4.41 29.31 28.28
CA ALA A 499 3.58 28.78 29.35
C ALA A 499 2.63 29.82 29.93
N SER A 500 3.10 31.06 30.12
CA SER A 500 2.27 32.16 30.62
C SER A 500 1.19 32.56 29.61
N HIS A 501 1.50 32.54 28.32
CA HIS A 501 0.55 32.84 27.24
C HIS A 501 -0.54 31.77 27.14
N LEU A 502 -0.17 30.49 27.10
CA LEU A 502 -1.13 29.39 27.03
C LEU A 502 -2.08 29.36 28.25
N ARG A 503 -1.56 29.58 29.47
CA ARG A 503 -2.41 29.70 30.67
C ARG A 503 -3.43 30.83 30.58
N ALA A 504 -3.13 31.90 29.84
CA ALA A 504 -4.05 33.03 29.67
C ALA A 504 -5.12 32.76 28.61
N VAL A 505 -4.75 32.09 27.51
CA VAL A 505 -5.61 31.92 26.32
C VAL A 505 -6.35 30.56 26.31
N ARG A 506 -5.67 29.48 26.67
CA ARG A 506 -6.15 28.09 26.68
C ARG A 506 -5.60 27.32 27.90
N PRO A 507 -6.13 27.56 29.12
CA PRO A 507 -5.64 26.93 30.34
C PRO A 507 -5.87 25.41 30.41
N ASP A 508 -6.66 24.88 29.48
CA ASP A 508 -6.96 23.47 29.27
C ASP A 508 -5.90 22.73 28.43
N VAL A 509 -4.94 23.44 27.85
CA VAL A 509 -3.92 22.88 26.95
C VAL A 509 -2.58 22.70 27.68
N ASP A 510 -2.02 21.50 27.59
CA ASP A 510 -0.72 21.18 28.18
C ASP A 510 0.44 21.71 27.31
N LEU A 511 1.53 22.13 27.96
CA LEU A 511 2.76 22.56 27.27
C LEU A 511 3.89 21.58 27.58
N VAL A 512 4.52 21.06 26.54
CA VAL A 512 5.76 20.29 26.61
C VAL A 512 6.85 21.03 25.86
N VAL A 513 7.99 21.24 26.50
CA VAL A 513 9.14 21.92 25.88
C VAL A 513 10.35 21.01 25.87
N TYR A 514 10.96 20.88 24.70
CA TYR A 514 12.18 20.12 24.48
C TYR A 514 13.31 21.03 24.00
N ASP A 515 14.53 20.71 24.40
CA ASP A 515 15.74 21.26 23.78
C ASP A 515 16.10 20.38 22.57
N GLY A 516 15.93 20.92 21.36
CA GLY A 516 16.15 20.20 20.11
C GLY A 516 17.52 20.46 19.48
N GLY A 517 18.10 21.63 19.72
CA GLY A 517 19.43 22.00 19.24
C GLY A 517 19.56 22.10 17.71
N GLN A 518 18.45 22.25 16.97
CA GLN A 518 18.50 22.43 15.52
C GLN A 518 19.03 23.82 15.11
N GLU A 519 19.76 23.89 14.00
CA GLU A 519 20.28 25.14 13.42
C GLU A 519 19.20 25.88 12.62
N ASN A 520 19.28 27.21 12.55
CA ASN A 520 18.43 28.12 11.73
C ASN A 520 16.92 28.13 12.03
N TYR A 521 16.45 27.27 12.93
CA TYR A 521 15.06 27.23 13.40
C TYR A 521 15.01 27.38 14.92
N PRO A 522 14.89 28.62 15.43
CA PRO A 522 14.80 28.85 16.87
C PRO A 522 13.69 28.06 17.55
N LEU A 523 12.57 27.82 16.88
CA LEU A 523 11.47 27.04 17.43
C LEU A 523 10.81 26.17 16.36
N PHE A 524 10.51 24.91 16.71
CA PHE A 524 9.41 24.17 16.10
C PHE A 524 8.23 24.10 17.08
N ILE A 525 7.02 24.12 16.53
CA ILE A 525 5.77 24.11 17.28
C ILE A 525 4.89 23.01 16.70
N ALA A 526 4.32 22.18 17.56
CA ALA A 526 3.24 21.25 17.24
C ALA A 526 2.05 21.48 18.16
N VAL A 527 0.84 21.33 17.61
CA VAL A 527 -0.41 21.23 18.36
C VAL A 527 -1.05 19.90 17.99
N GLU A 528 -1.33 19.10 19.00
CA GLU A 528 -1.92 17.76 18.90
C GLU A 528 -3.38 17.77 19.36
#